data_AF-A0A6I7LP96-F1
#
_entry.id   AF-A0A6I7LP96-F1
#
_cell.length_a   1.000
_cell.length_b   1.000
_cell.length_c   1.000
_cell.angle_alpha   90.00
_cell.angle_beta   90.00
_cell.angle_gamma   90.00
#
_symmetry.space_group_name_H-M   'P 1'
#
loop_
_entity.id
_entity.type
_entity.pdbx_description
1 polymer ?
#
loop_
_entity_poly.entity_id
_entity_poly.type
_entity_poly.pdbx_seq_one_letter_code
_entity_poly.pdbx_strand_id
1 'polypeptide(L)' 'MICAFCGEKFTGKPIKQGGQVYCSIECADMAAEVVSDDEEYYEDENIEMDDYEDEDEY' A
#
# COMPACT_ATOMS: atom_id res chain seq x y z
N MET A 1 17.99 17.59 5.23
CA MET A 1 17.10 16.81 4.34
C MET A 1 16.70 15.55 5.08
N ILE A 2 15.57 14.93 4.75
CA ILE A 2 15.08 13.71 5.42
C ILE A 2 15.02 12.61 4.36
N CYS A 3 15.56 11.42 4.64
CA CYS A 3 15.50 10.29 3.74
C CYS A 3 14.05 9.77 3.64
N ALA A 4 13.53 9.59 2.43
CA ALA A 4 12.18 9.08 2.21
C ALA A 4 12.03 7.60 2.60
N PHE A 5 13.13 6.84 2.65
CA PHE A 5 13.12 5.42 3.04
C PHE A 5 13.28 5.22 4.55
N CYS A 6 14.38 5.71 5.15
CA CYS A 6 14.69 5.46 6.57
C CYS A 6 14.29 6.59 7.53
N GLY A 7 13.82 7.74 7.03
CA GLY A 7 13.42 8.89 7.86
C GLY A 7 14.58 9.65 8.53
N GLU A 8 15.84 9.25 8.29
CA GLU A 8 16.99 9.91 8.90
C GLU A 8 17.26 11.30 8.31
N LYS A 9 17.63 12.25 9.18
CA LYS A 9 18.10 13.58 8.75
C LYS A 9 19.54 13.50 8.28
N PHE A 10 19.78 13.97 7.06
CA PHE A 10 21.11 14.04 6.47
C PHE A 10 21.39 15.39 5.81
N THR A 11 22.68 15.71 5.68
CA THR A 11 23.20 16.98 5.13
C THR A 11 24.13 16.79 3.93
N GLY A 12 24.36 15.54 3.51
CA GLY A 12 25.19 15.18 2.35
C GLY A 12 24.49 15.40 0.99
N LYS A 13 25.14 14.93 -0.10
CA LYS A 13 24.57 14.99 -1.45
C LYS A 13 23.32 14.09 -1.53
N PRO A 14 22.11 14.64 -1.74
CA PRO A 14 20.90 13.84 -1.81
C PRO A 14 20.82 13.08 -3.13
N ILE A 15 20.34 11.85 -3.05
CA ILE A 15 20.03 11.04 -4.23
C ILE A 15 18.55 11.21 -4.53
N LYS A 16 18.23 11.53 -5.78
CA LYS A 16 16.85 11.78 -6.23
C LYS A 16 16.42 10.66 -7.17
N GLN A 17 15.37 9.93 -6.80
CA GLN A 17 14.82 8.83 -7.60
C GLN A 17 13.30 8.80 -7.42
N GLY A 18 12.54 8.73 -8.53
CA GLY A 18 11.07 8.72 -8.47
C GLY A 18 10.44 9.95 -7.80
N GLY A 19 11.12 11.10 -7.78
CA GLY A 19 10.65 12.31 -7.11
C GLY A 19 10.92 12.37 -5.59
N GLN A 20 11.48 11.32 -5.02
CA GLN A 20 11.85 11.23 -3.60
C GLN A 20 13.35 11.49 -3.38
N VAL A 21 13.73 11.77 -2.13
CA VAL A 21 15.13 12.06 -1.74
C VAL A 21 15.65 11.03 -0.73
N TYR A 22 16.86 10.53 -0.96
CA TYR A 22 17.47 9.47 -0.17
C TYR A 22 18.86 9.86 0.34
N CYS A 23 19.22 9.32 1.51
CA CYS A 23 20.53 9.56 2.13
C CYS A 23 21.68 8.74 1.50
N SER A 24 21.36 7.61 0.88
CA SER A 24 22.32 6.69 0.24
C SER A 24 21.69 5.95 -0.95
N ILE A 25 22.52 5.31 -1.78
CA ILE A 25 22.06 4.51 -2.94
C ILE A 25 21.24 3.31 -2.46
N GLU A 26 21.67 2.66 -1.38
CA GLU A 26 20.97 1.51 -0.80
C GLU A 26 19.52 1.85 -0.43
N CYS A 27 19.29 3.01 0.21
CA CYS A 27 17.94 3.48 0.51
C CYS A 27 17.11 3.77 -0.75
N ALA A 28 17.75 4.19 -1.84
CA ALA A 28 17.08 4.51 -3.09
C ALA A 28 16.71 3.22 -3.87
N ASP A 29 17.59 2.22 -3.87
CA ASP A 29 17.39 0.89 -4.47
C ASP A 29 16.26 0.14 -3.75
N MET A 30 16.34 0.03 -2.41
CA MET A 30 15.30 -0.63 -1.60
C MET A 30 13.92 0.01 -1.79
N ALA A 31 13.87 1.33 -1.93
CA ALA A 31 12.62 2.05 -2.18
C ALA A 31 12.08 1.85 -3.60
N ALA A 32 12.93 1.47 -4.57
CA ALA A 32 12.49 1.17 -5.93
C ALA A 32 11.85 -0.22 -6.05
N GLU A 33 12.21 -1.16 -5.16
CA GLU A 33 11.71 -2.54 -5.19
C GLU A 33 10.34 -2.74 -4.51
N VAL A 34 9.86 -1.77 -3.72
CA VAL A 34 8.60 -1.88 -2.95
C VAL A 34 7.32 -1.45 -3.69
N VAL A 35 7.35 -1.30 -5.02
CA VAL A 35 6.16 -0.96 -5.80
C VAL A 35 5.35 -2.22 -6.17
N SER A 36 4.87 -2.99 -5.18
CA SER A 36 3.93 -4.11 -5.38
C SER A 36 3.35 -4.61 -4.05
N ASP A 37 2.54 -3.80 -3.37
CA ASP A 37 1.57 -4.32 -2.40
C ASP A 37 0.38 -3.36 -2.38
N ASP A 38 -0.42 -3.43 -3.46
CA ASP A 38 -1.78 -2.90 -3.42
C ASP A 38 -2.62 -4.01 -2.79
N GLU A 39 -2.76 -3.91 -1.47
CA GLU A 39 -3.69 -4.69 -0.65
C GLU A 39 -5.13 -4.45 -1.13
N GLU A 40 -5.63 -5.25 -2.08
CA GLU A 40 -7.09 -5.38 -2.27
C GLU A 40 -7.63 -6.49 -1.36
N TYR A 41 -7.69 -6.18 -0.06
CA TYR A 41 -8.43 -6.97 0.93
C TYR A 41 -9.91 -6.57 0.88
N TYR A 42 -10.70 -7.21 0.02
CA TYR A 42 -12.17 -7.13 0.08
C TYR A 42 -12.70 -8.15 1.10
N GLU A 43 -12.86 -7.74 2.36
CA GLU A 43 -13.87 -8.35 3.25
C GLU A 43 -15.16 -7.54 3.11
N ASP A 44 -15.92 -7.83 2.04
CA ASP A 44 -17.31 -7.37 1.93
C ASP A 44 -18.20 -8.34 2.71
N GLU A 45 -18.32 -8.08 4.00
CA GLU A 45 -19.26 -8.77 4.86
C GLU A 45 -20.66 -8.14 4.70
N ASN A 46 -21.56 -8.94 4.12
CA ASN A 46 -23.00 -8.96 4.42
C ASN A 46 -23.91 -7.95 3.70
N ILE A 47 -24.74 -8.46 2.77
CA ILE A 47 -26.16 -8.18 2.45
C ILE A 47 -26.43 -9.07 1.22
N GLU A 48 -27.26 -10.13 1.22
CA GLU A 48 -28.72 -10.09 1.23
C GLU A 48 -29.29 -11.35 1.91
N MET A 49 -30.00 -11.14 3.02
CA MET A 49 -31.00 -12.08 3.54
C MET A 49 -32.21 -12.00 2.61
N ASP A 50 -32.27 -12.86 1.60
CA ASP A 50 -33.49 -13.02 0.80
C ASP A 50 -34.40 -14.03 1.51
N ASP A 51 -35.31 -13.45 2.27
CA ASP A 51 -36.51 -14.06 2.83
C ASP A 51 -37.39 -14.57 1.68
N TYR A 52 -37.39 -15.88 1.45
CA TYR A 52 -38.44 -16.54 0.66
C TYR A 52 -39.37 -17.28 1.61
N GLU A 53 -40.39 -16.57 2.07
CA GLU A 53 -41.70 -17.19 2.28
C GLU A 53 -42.29 -17.54 0.90
N ASP A 54 -42.55 -18.82 0.63
CA ASP A 54 -43.52 -19.21 -0.38
C ASP A 54 -44.20 -20.53 0.05
N GLU A 55 -45.43 -20.38 0.51
CA GLU A 55 -46.43 -21.43 0.68
C GLU A 55 -46.87 -21.95 -0.70
N ASP A 56 -46.76 -23.25 -0.97
CA ASP A 56 -47.59 -23.95 -1.97
C ASP A 56 -47.44 -25.48 -1.74
N GLU A 57 -48.37 -26.11 -1.01
CA GLU A 57 -49.56 -26.81 -1.53
C GLU A 57 -49.23 -28.04 -2.42
N TYR A 58 -49.22 -29.25 -1.83
CA TYR A 58 -49.98 -30.45 -2.25
C TYR A 58 -49.61 -31.71 -1.42
#